data_AF-A0A428SYR8-F1
#
_entry.id   AF-A0A428SYR8-F1
#
_cell.length_a   1.000
_cell.length_b   1.000
_cell.length_c   1.000
_cell.angle_alpha   90.00
_cell.angle_beta   90.00
_cell.angle_gamma   90.00
#
_symmetry.space_group_name_H-M   'P 1'
#
loop_
_entity.id
_entity.type
_entity.pdbx_description
1 polymer ?
#
loop_
_entity_poly.entity_id
_entity_poly.type
_entity_poly.pdbx_seq_one_letter_code
_entity_poly.pdbx_strand_id
1 'polypeptide(L)'
;MTKIVRTNATNRHFLAARAIRSLGNNATKDSVRQKIAELEEREEELLVEPAFFTTLQDRYPDLINHVEILPKNMQTTNELSAYRYAAVVHICDPKESAQPVHVIEEDDWVDFQASQMDRNSLLDHLRNSKDSMTLAISNIPFAKTSFERQIFECLENDNMDKATDLADGAAWISAVRSGAESRASLSIPELYQLAKESGFSLEVSAARQWSQNGVFEAVFHHYPSPAETRRTLIKFPTDNQVRGSTVLANRPLQGLQRRRAALQVFEWLQSLLPSYMIPSSIMVLDQMPLNANGKVDRKELTRKARILPKHQTAPSAPTLPIGDIEAIPCDEATAMFGMKVDASDDFFKLGGHSLLATKLISRVEHRFNVRVTVKDVFDNPVFAHLAVLIRQGLASRSTLTNGQDKQSWSSRVAPRTDTEIILCNEVSKLLGIQVGITDNFFDLGGHSMMATKLAMRIGRQLDTTIVVKDIFDYPVLFQLAKKLESTGSETYKDDAQVDNYNPFELLSLQNAQDFIRGEICTKLNLSFDAVQDTYQSTQMQKSFK
;
A
#
# COMPACT_ATOMS: atom_id res chain seq x y z
N MET A 1 13.95 -11.36 -12.82
CA MET A 1 12.57 -10.84 -12.71
C MET A 1 12.52 -9.89 -11.52
N THR A 2 12.28 -8.60 -11.73
CA THR A 2 12.30 -7.60 -10.64
C THR A 2 10.87 -7.31 -10.18
N LYS A 3 10.47 -7.86 -9.03
CA LYS A 3 9.22 -7.47 -8.38
C LYS A 3 9.51 -6.44 -7.30
N ILE A 4 8.70 -5.39 -7.26
CA ILE A 4 8.74 -4.37 -6.22
C ILE A 4 7.82 -4.85 -5.09
N VAL A 5 8.39 -5.08 -3.92
CA VAL A 5 7.68 -5.69 -2.80
C VAL A 5 7.73 -4.76 -1.59
N ARG A 6 6.59 -4.59 -0.92
CA ARG A 6 6.54 -3.87 0.35
C ARG A 6 6.98 -4.81 1.47
N THR A 7 7.90 -4.34 2.30
CA THR A 7 8.50 -5.20 3.31
C THR A 7 7.55 -5.43 4.48
N ASN A 8 7.44 -6.70 4.90
CA ASN A 8 6.73 -7.02 6.14
C ASN A 8 7.55 -6.63 7.38
N ALA A 9 8.88 -6.64 7.29
CA ALA A 9 9.78 -6.41 8.42
C ALA A 9 9.63 -5.01 9.02
N THR A 10 9.45 -3.98 8.18
CA THR A 10 9.23 -2.59 8.62
C THR A 10 7.78 -2.13 8.46
N ASN A 11 6.84 -3.05 8.24
CA ASN A 11 5.43 -2.69 8.05
C ASN A 11 4.85 -1.90 9.23
N ARG A 12 5.23 -2.23 10.47
CA ARG A 12 4.75 -1.49 11.66
C ARG A 12 5.25 -0.04 11.68
N HIS A 13 6.41 0.26 11.09
CA HIS A 13 6.87 1.66 10.89
C HIS A 13 5.96 2.39 9.89
N PHE A 14 5.64 1.76 8.76
CA PHE A 14 4.69 2.33 7.78
C PHE A 14 3.31 2.59 8.38
N LEU A 15 2.79 1.64 9.15
CA LEU A 15 1.52 1.78 9.84
C LEU A 15 1.56 2.89 10.89
N ALA A 16 2.69 3.07 11.60
CA ALA A 16 2.88 4.19 12.52
C ALA A 16 2.82 5.54 11.78
N ALA A 17 3.48 5.66 10.62
CA ALA A 17 3.39 6.86 9.77
C ALA A 17 1.93 7.20 9.41
N ARG A 18 1.17 6.18 8.96
CA ARG A 18 -0.25 6.35 8.62
C ARG A 18 -1.10 6.70 9.83
N ALA A 19 -0.85 6.07 10.98
CA ALA A 19 -1.57 6.33 12.21
C ALA A 19 -1.37 7.79 12.67
N ILE A 20 -0.13 8.27 12.75
CA ILE A 20 0.18 9.65 13.13
C ILE A 20 -0.45 10.63 12.15
N ARG A 21 -0.35 10.38 10.83
CA ARG A 21 -0.98 11.25 9.83
C ARG A 21 -2.51 11.29 9.95
N SER A 22 -3.14 10.16 10.30
CA SER A 22 -4.59 10.06 10.45
C SER A 22 -5.10 10.70 11.75
N LEU A 23 -4.33 10.60 12.83
CA LEU A 23 -4.73 11.09 14.17
C LEU A 23 -4.32 12.55 14.40
N GLY A 24 -3.35 13.05 13.63
CA GLY A 24 -2.84 14.41 13.73
C GLY A 24 -1.90 14.62 14.91
N ASN A 25 -1.58 15.88 15.19
CA ASN A 25 -0.51 16.27 16.12
C ASN A 25 -0.84 16.04 17.60
N ASN A 26 -2.09 15.73 17.94
CA ASN A 26 -2.52 15.45 19.32
C ASN A 26 -2.66 13.94 19.60
N ALA A 27 -2.12 13.09 18.73
CA ALA A 27 -2.22 11.65 18.89
C ALA A 27 -1.50 11.18 20.15
N THR A 28 -2.20 10.45 21.01
CA THR A 28 -1.62 9.81 22.18
C THR A 28 -0.99 8.48 21.80
N LYS A 29 -0.06 7.98 22.62
CA LYS A 29 0.56 6.67 22.39
C LYS A 29 -0.47 5.55 22.22
N ASP A 30 -1.52 5.57 23.04
CA ASP A 30 -2.59 4.58 22.97
C ASP A 30 -3.45 4.71 21.72
N SER A 31 -3.79 5.93 21.28
CA SER A 31 -4.55 6.10 20.04
C SER A 31 -3.73 5.67 18.82
N VAL A 32 -2.42 5.91 18.83
CA VAL A 32 -1.50 5.42 17.78
C VAL A 32 -1.43 3.90 17.77
N ARG A 33 -1.27 3.23 18.93
CA ARG A 33 -1.28 1.75 19.01
C ARG A 33 -2.58 1.16 18.45
N GLN A 34 -3.72 1.73 18.85
CA GLN A 34 -5.02 1.29 18.38
C GLN A 34 -5.14 1.46 16.86
N LYS A 35 -4.69 2.61 16.33
CA LYS A 35 -4.77 2.88 14.90
C LYS A 35 -3.83 2.00 14.08
N ILE A 36 -2.62 1.70 14.57
CA ILE A 36 -1.69 0.76 13.92
C ILE A 36 -2.36 -0.61 13.77
N ALA A 37 -2.97 -1.13 14.83
CA ALA A 37 -3.61 -2.44 14.77
C ALA A 37 -4.85 -2.47 13.88
N GLU A 38 -5.67 -1.41 13.88
CA GLU A 38 -6.79 -1.27 12.95
C GLU A 38 -6.31 -1.32 11.50
N LEU A 39 -5.21 -0.62 11.19
CA LEU A 39 -4.63 -0.61 9.86
C LEU A 39 -3.99 -1.95 9.49
N GLU A 40 -3.36 -2.63 10.44
CA GLU A 40 -2.76 -3.96 10.25
C GLU A 40 -3.82 -5.03 9.93
N GLU A 41 -4.95 -5.02 10.63
CA GLU A 41 -6.06 -5.95 10.38
C GLU A 41 -6.72 -5.73 9.00
N ARG A 42 -6.63 -4.51 8.49
CA ARG A 42 -7.13 -4.11 7.17
C ARG A 42 -6.07 -4.22 6.07
N GLU A 43 -4.91 -4.81 6.35
CA GLU A 43 -3.88 -4.98 5.34
C GLU A 43 -4.27 -6.08 4.34
N GLU A 44 -4.46 -5.66 3.10
CA GLU A 44 -4.85 -6.54 1.99
C GLU A 44 -3.68 -6.85 1.06
N GLU A 45 -2.57 -6.09 1.14
CA GLU A 45 -1.38 -6.33 0.33
C GLU A 45 -0.55 -7.49 0.90
N LEU A 46 0.01 -8.31 0.00
CA LEU A 46 1.03 -9.28 0.37
C LEU A 46 2.36 -8.57 0.64
N LEU A 47 2.83 -8.68 1.86
CA LEU A 47 4.08 -8.13 2.36
C LEU A 47 5.06 -9.27 2.56
N VAL A 48 6.29 -9.09 2.10
CA VAL A 48 7.31 -10.15 2.14
C VAL A 48 8.59 -9.59 2.74
N GLU A 49 9.16 -10.28 3.71
CA GLU A 49 10.45 -9.94 4.29
C GLU A 49 11.58 -10.28 3.32
N PRO A 50 12.68 -9.50 3.29
CA PRO A 50 13.86 -9.82 2.49
C PRO A 50 14.38 -11.25 2.68
N ALA A 51 14.32 -11.76 3.91
CA ALA A 51 14.70 -13.11 4.28
C ALA A 51 13.97 -14.21 3.48
N PHE A 52 12.76 -13.95 2.99
CA PHE A 52 12.05 -14.87 2.09
C PHE A 52 12.88 -15.17 0.83
N PHE A 53 13.56 -14.16 0.29
CA PHE A 53 14.36 -14.30 -0.93
C PHE A 53 15.78 -14.76 -0.61
N THR A 54 16.43 -14.21 0.41
CA THR A 54 17.83 -14.57 0.72
C THR A 54 17.98 -16.01 1.18
N THR A 55 16.95 -16.61 1.80
CA THR A 55 16.94 -18.05 2.15
C THR A 55 16.78 -18.97 0.93
N LEU A 56 16.43 -18.44 -0.25
CA LEU A 56 16.33 -19.26 -1.45
C LEU A 56 17.68 -19.80 -1.91
N GLN A 57 18.78 -19.06 -1.67
CA GLN A 57 20.13 -19.53 -1.96
C GLN A 57 20.48 -20.77 -1.14
N ASP A 58 20.13 -20.77 0.16
CA ASP A 58 20.35 -21.91 1.06
C ASP A 58 19.42 -23.09 0.72
N ARG A 59 18.19 -22.80 0.26
CA ARG A 59 17.18 -23.81 -0.05
C ARG A 59 17.40 -24.49 -1.41
N TYR A 60 17.92 -23.75 -2.39
CA TYR A 60 18.11 -24.21 -3.77
C TYR A 60 19.50 -23.83 -4.29
N PRO A 61 20.59 -24.31 -3.66
CA PRO A 61 21.96 -23.91 -4.01
C PRO A 61 22.34 -24.26 -5.46
N ASP A 62 21.77 -25.33 -6.01
CA ASP A 62 22.05 -25.75 -7.39
C ASP A 62 21.35 -24.86 -8.45
N LEU A 63 20.31 -24.13 -8.05
CA LEU A 63 19.51 -23.28 -8.95
C LEU A 63 19.76 -21.79 -8.75
N ILE A 64 20.13 -21.36 -7.55
CA ILE A 64 20.23 -19.95 -7.19
C ILE A 64 21.66 -19.63 -6.80
N ASN A 65 22.32 -18.85 -7.65
CA ASN A 65 23.69 -18.42 -7.47
C ASN A 65 23.80 -17.30 -6.43
N HIS A 66 22.90 -16.30 -6.51
CA HIS A 66 22.98 -15.11 -5.66
C HIS A 66 21.62 -14.40 -5.53
N VAL A 67 21.43 -13.64 -4.45
CA VAL A 67 20.22 -12.84 -4.20
C VAL A 67 20.61 -11.44 -3.72
N GLU A 68 20.07 -10.43 -4.37
CA GLU A 68 20.23 -9.03 -3.97
C GLU A 68 18.91 -8.46 -3.44
N ILE A 69 18.99 -7.68 -2.36
CA ILE A 69 17.86 -6.95 -1.77
C ILE A 69 18.14 -5.45 -1.88
N LEU A 70 17.54 -4.81 -2.87
CA LEU A 70 17.89 -3.46 -3.28
C LEU A 70 16.87 -2.44 -2.77
N PRO A 71 17.29 -1.46 -1.94
CA PRO A 71 16.43 -0.34 -1.59
C PRO A 71 16.18 0.57 -2.81
N LYS A 72 15.13 1.38 -2.75
CA LYS A 72 14.83 2.34 -3.83
C LYS A 72 15.72 3.57 -3.77
N ASN A 73 16.49 3.79 -4.82
CA ASN A 73 17.24 5.02 -5.02
C ASN A 73 16.33 6.12 -5.58
N MET A 74 15.69 6.89 -4.69
CA MET A 74 14.81 8.00 -5.04
C MET A 74 15.07 9.18 -4.11
N GLN A 75 14.97 10.42 -4.59
CA GLN A 75 15.06 11.60 -3.71
C GLN A 75 13.77 11.80 -2.90
N THR A 76 12.60 11.66 -3.54
CA THR A 76 11.31 11.87 -2.87
C THR A 76 11.08 10.86 -1.74
N THR A 77 10.51 11.30 -0.63
CA THR A 77 10.09 10.45 0.48
C THR A 77 8.60 10.12 0.36
N ASN A 78 8.30 8.85 0.09
CA ASN A 78 6.94 8.32 -0.01
C ASN A 78 6.96 6.80 0.30
N GLU A 79 5.80 6.16 0.23
CA GLU A 79 5.68 4.72 0.50
C GLU A 79 6.62 3.87 -0.36
N LEU A 80 6.65 4.14 -1.67
CA LEU A 80 7.47 3.41 -2.65
C LEU A 80 8.96 3.52 -2.32
N SER A 81 9.42 4.70 -1.91
CA SER A 81 10.84 4.94 -1.67
C SER A 81 11.31 4.57 -0.27
N ALA A 82 10.39 4.47 0.70
CA ALA A 82 10.72 4.21 2.11
C ALA A 82 10.47 2.76 2.55
N TYR A 83 9.45 2.09 2.01
CA TYR A 83 8.98 0.79 2.52
C TYR A 83 8.95 -0.32 1.48
N ARG A 84 9.45 -0.06 0.26
CA ARG A 84 9.55 -1.09 -0.79
C ARG A 84 11.00 -1.34 -1.19
N TYR A 85 11.27 -2.57 -1.58
CA TYR A 85 12.55 -3.01 -2.10
C TYR A 85 12.36 -3.80 -3.40
N ALA A 86 13.46 -4.01 -4.12
CA ALA A 86 13.53 -4.94 -5.23
C ALA A 86 14.35 -6.15 -4.80
N ALA A 87 13.84 -7.36 -5.04
CA ALA A 87 14.61 -8.58 -4.93
C ALA A 87 15.09 -9.01 -6.32
N VAL A 88 16.39 -9.24 -6.48
CA VAL A 88 16.99 -9.77 -7.71
C VAL A 88 17.55 -11.14 -7.39
N VAL A 89 17.01 -12.17 -8.05
CA VAL A 89 17.46 -13.56 -7.89
C VAL A 89 18.26 -13.95 -9.13
N HIS A 90 19.53 -14.29 -8.92
CA HIS A 90 20.45 -14.76 -9.94
C HIS A 90 20.40 -16.28 -9.98
N ILE A 91 20.08 -16.82 -11.16
CA ILE A 91 19.92 -18.26 -11.38
C ILE A 91 21.25 -18.82 -11.88
N CYS A 92 21.60 -20.03 -11.48
CA CYS A 92 22.74 -20.75 -12.04
C CYS A 92 22.48 -21.04 -13.53
N ASP A 93 23.29 -20.47 -14.42
CA ASP A 93 23.29 -20.83 -15.84
C ASP A 93 24.51 -21.71 -16.15
N PRO A 94 24.32 -22.98 -16.56
CA PRO A 94 25.42 -23.87 -16.91
C PRO A 94 26.20 -23.44 -18.17
N LYS A 95 25.71 -22.46 -18.95
CA LYS A 95 26.33 -21.99 -20.19
C LYS A 95 27.07 -20.66 -20.06
N GLU A 96 26.80 -19.86 -19.01
CA GLU A 96 27.54 -18.63 -18.72
C GLU A 96 28.56 -18.87 -17.61
N SER A 97 29.75 -18.28 -17.73
CA SER A 97 30.67 -18.20 -16.60
C SER A 97 30.02 -17.38 -15.49
N ALA A 98 29.81 -17.99 -14.33
CA ALA A 98 29.22 -17.32 -13.18
C ALA A 98 30.02 -16.04 -12.85
N GLN A 99 29.32 -14.91 -12.76
CA GLN A 99 29.92 -13.66 -12.32
C GLN A 99 30.45 -13.84 -10.88
N PRO A 100 31.67 -13.37 -10.56
CA PRO A 100 32.20 -13.50 -9.21
C PRO A 100 31.33 -12.71 -8.22
N VAL A 101 30.99 -13.36 -7.10
CA VAL A 101 30.36 -12.72 -5.96
C VAL A 101 31.45 -12.43 -4.94
N HIS A 102 31.69 -11.16 -4.67
CA HIS A 102 32.69 -10.72 -3.70
C HIS A 102 32.17 -10.91 -2.28
N VAL A 103 32.99 -11.50 -1.41
CA VAL A 103 32.69 -11.70 0.01
C VAL A 103 33.52 -10.70 0.81
N ILE A 104 32.88 -10.04 1.77
CA ILE A 104 33.55 -9.18 2.74
C ILE A 104 33.58 -9.94 4.07
N GLU A 105 34.75 -10.04 4.69
CA GLU A 105 34.92 -10.72 5.98
C GLU A 105 34.15 -9.97 7.08
N GLU A 106 33.68 -10.69 8.10
CA GLU A 106 32.83 -10.11 9.16
C GLU A 106 33.55 -8.97 9.91
N ASP A 107 34.85 -9.11 10.14
CA ASP A 107 35.67 -8.13 10.86
C ASP A 107 35.98 -6.86 10.04
N ASP A 108 35.74 -6.88 8.72
CA ASP A 108 35.97 -5.73 7.83
C ASP A 108 34.78 -4.75 7.80
N TRP A 109 33.65 -5.10 8.45
CA TRP A 109 32.48 -4.24 8.53
C TRP A 109 32.63 -3.19 9.62
N VAL A 110 32.56 -1.92 9.23
CA VAL A 110 32.50 -0.80 10.17
C VAL A 110 31.04 -0.48 10.50
N ASP A 111 30.67 -0.52 11.77
CA ASP A 111 29.31 -0.19 12.21
C ASP A 111 29.11 1.33 12.30
N PHE A 112 28.23 1.86 11.46
CA PHE A 112 27.95 3.29 11.37
C PHE A 112 27.44 3.88 12.69
N GLN A 113 26.57 3.16 13.40
CA GLN A 113 26.00 3.65 14.66
C GLN A 113 26.98 3.50 15.82
N ALA A 114 27.65 2.36 15.93
CA ALA A 114 28.60 2.10 17.02
C ALA A 114 29.83 3.03 16.94
N SER A 115 30.27 3.37 15.71
CA SER A 115 31.32 4.36 15.48
C SER A 115 30.84 5.82 15.56
N GLN A 116 29.56 6.06 15.86
CA GLN A 116 28.94 7.40 15.91
C GLN A 116 29.19 8.20 14.62
N MET A 117 29.19 7.53 13.47
CA MET A 117 29.40 8.18 12.19
C MET A 117 28.19 9.05 11.82
N ASP A 118 28.50 10.07 11.04
CA ASP A 118 27.57 10.92 10.33
C ASP A 118 28.02 11.04 8.86
N ARG A 119 27.31 11.87 8.08
CA ARG A 119 27.64 12.08 6.67
C ARG A 119 29.09 12.55 6.46
N ASN A 120 29.57 13.45 7.31
CA ASN A 120 30.87 14.11 7.10
C ASN A 120 32.03 13.21 7.52
N SER A 121 31.92 12.59 8.69
CA SER A 121 32.90 11.60 9.16
C SER A 121 32.99 10.40 8.23
N LEU A 122 31.87 9.93 7.64
CA LEU A 122 31.90 8.89 6.60
C LEU A 122 32.63 9.37 5.35
N LEU A 123 32.38 10.60 4.88
CA LEU A 123 33.10 11.17 3.74
C LEU A 123 34.61 11.27 3.99
N ASP A 124 35.00 11.73 5.17
CA ASP A 124 36.41 11.82 5.56
C ASP A 124 37.04 10.42 5.65
N HIS A 125 36.32 9.43 6.18
CA HIS A 125 36.77 8.05 6.22
C HIS A 125 36.97 7.46 4.82
N LEU A 126 36.05 7.71 3.89
CA LEU A 126 36.17 7.32 2.49
C LEU A 126 37.38 7.99 1.81
N ARG A 127 37.58 9.29 2.02
CA ARG A 127 38.72 10.03 1.46
C ARG A 127 40.06 9.56 1.99
N ASN A 128 40.15 9.27 3.29
CA ASN A 128 41.36 8.75 3.91
C ASN A 128 41.67 7.32 3.48
N SER A 129 40.66 6.58 2.99
CA SER A 129 40.77 5.18 2.60
C SER A 129 40.73 5.00 1.08
N LYS A 130 40.99 6.05 0.28
CA LYS A 130 40.79 6.06 -1.17
C LYS A 130 41.52 4.94 -1.93
N ASP A 131 42.67 4.49 -1.43
CA ASP A 131 43.45 3.41 -2.06
C ASP A 131 42.96 2.00 -1.66
N SER A 132 41.98 1.92 -0.76
CA SER A 132 41.42 0.64 -0.30
C SER A 132 40.55 0.02 -1.39
N MET A 133 40.66 -1.30 -1.58
CA MET A 133 39.83 -2.01 -2.55
C MET A 133 38.35 -1.96 -2.17
N THR A 134 38.05 -2.06 -0.88
CA THR A 134 36.70 -2.09 -0.32
C THR A 134 36.63 -1.36 1.01
N LEU A 135 35.48 -0.73 1.27
CA LEU A 135 35.09 -0.20 2.56
C LEU A 135 33.63 -0.57 2.81
N ALA A 136 33.38 -1.42 3.80
CA ALA A 136 32.06 -1.94 4.10
C ALA A 136 31.49 -1.30 5.36
N ILE A 137 30.33 -0.66 5.23
CA ILE A 137 29.65 0.07 6.30
C ILE A 137 28.33 -0.63 6.61
N SER A 138 28.15 -1.04 7.86
CA SER A 138 26.93 -1.69 8.33
C SER A 138 26.09 -0.76 9.21
N ASN A 139 24.82 -1.15 9.41
CA ASN A 139 23.89 -0.50 10.34
C ASN A 139 23.58 0.97 10.04
N ILE A 140 23.58 1.39 8.78
CA ILE A 140 23.29 2.78 8.40
C ILE A 140 21.79 3.09 8.60
N PRO A 141 21.41 4.00 9.53
CA PRO A 141 20.00 4.32 9.74
C PRO A 141 19.39 5.00 8.52
N PHE A 142 18.22 4.52 8.10
CA PHE A 142 17.54 5.10 6.95
C PHE A 142 16.84 6.41 7.29
N ALA A 143 17.31 7.50 6.69
CA ALA A 143 16.77 8.85 6.91
C ALA A 143 15.26 8.96 6.65
N LYS A 144 14.71 8.18 5.71
CA LYS A 144 13.29 8.28 5.32
C LYS A 144 12.31 7.63 6.29
N THR A 145 12.80 6.83 7.23
CA THR A 145 11.97 6.10 8.21
C THR A 145 12.43 6.36 9.64
N SER A 146 13.31 7.35 9.85
CA SER A 146 13.92 7.63 11.15
C SER A 146 12.87 8.02 12.21
N PHE A 147 11.91 8.87 11.82
CA PHE A 147 10.83 9.30 12.69
C PHE A 147 9.90 8.15 13.08
N GLU A 148 9.42 7.38 12.10
CA GLU A 148 8.51 6.26 12.33
C GLU A 148 9.14 5.14 13.14
N ARG A 149 10.43 4.87 12.91
CA ARG A 149 11.21 3.92 13.71
C ARG A 149 11.24 4.35 15.17
N GLN A 150 11.50 5.63 15.47
CA GLN A 150 11.52 6.10 16.86
C GLN A 150 10.14 6.09 17.51
N ILE A 151 9.07 6.41 16.77
CA ILE A 151 7.70 6.24 17.26
C ILE A 151 7.50 4.79 17.70
N PHE A 152 7.88 3.84 16.85
CA PHE A 152 7.74 2.43 17.14
C PHE A 152 8.61 1.97 18.34
N GLU A 153 9.88 2.39 18.40
CA GLU A 153 10.78 2.14 19.54
C GLU A 153 10.17 2.65 20.86
N CYS A 154 9.62 3.87 20.88
CA CYS A 154 8.93 4.41 22.05
C CYS A 154 7.70 3.60 22.45
N LEU A 155 6.89 3.17 21.48
CA LEU A 155 5.66 2.42 21.75
C LEU A 155 5.94 1.00 22.30
N GLU A 156 7.04 0.37 21.90
CA GLU A 156 7.46 -0.94 22.41
C GLU A 156 8.12 -0.81 23.80
N ASN A 157 8.98 0.19 24.03
CA ASN A 157 9.67 0.39 25.32
C ASN A 157 8.72 0.76 26.47
N ASP A 158 7.68 1.54 26.20
CA ASP A 158 6.61 1.86 27.17
C ASP A 158 5.89 0.62 27.74
N ASN A 159 5.93 -0.52 27.03
CA ASN A 159 5.33 -1.76 27.54
C ASN A 159 6.19 -2.40 28.66
N MET A 160 7.46 -2.02 28.78
CA MET A 160 8.42 -2.63 29.71
C MET A 160 8.56 -1.84 31.02
N ASP A 161 8.41 -0.51 30.99
CA ASP A 161 8.55 0.36 32.17
C ASP A 161 7.28 1.18 32.45
N LYS A 162 6.51 0.78 33.47
CA LYS A 162 5.28 1.47 33.92
C LYS A 162 5.51 2.72 34.79
N ALA A 163 6.71 3.28 34.83
CA ALA A 163 7.12 4.16 35.92
C ALA A 163 7.76 5.50 35.53
N THR A 164 7.61 5.97 34.28
CA THR A 164 8.05 7.32 33.91
C THR A 164 6.91 8.12 33.32
N ASP A 165 6.67 9.30 33.91
CA ASP A 165 5.85 10.41 33.40
C ASP A 165 6.42 10.91 32.07
N LEU A 166 6.40 10.07 31.06
CA LEU A 166 6.77 10.42 29.70
C LEU A 166 5.61 11.21 29.12
N ALA A 167 5.93 12.41 28.64
CA ALA A 167 5.04 13.23 27.84
C ALA A 167 4.22 12.36 26.87
N ASP A 168 2.94 12.70 26.71
CA ASP A 168 2.00 12.06 25.78
C ASP A 168 1.37 13.14 24.86
N GLY A 169 0.72 12.71 23.78
CA GLY A 169 0.11 13.63 22.82
C GLY A 169 1.14 14.44 22.03
N ALA A 170 0.90 15.74 21.86
CA ALA A 170 1.75 16.61 21.04
C ALA A 170 3.19 16.73 21.55
N ALA A 171 3.38 16.74 22.87
CA ALA A 171 4.70 16.84 23.49
C ALA A 171 5.54 15.59 23.20
N TRP A 172 4.92 14.41 23.23
CA TRP A 172 5.56 13.15 22.84
C TRP A 172 6.01 13.16 21.37
N ILE A 173 5.10 13.49 20.45
CA ILE A 173 5.38 13.52 19.02
C ILE A 173 6.51 14.51 18.70
N SER A 174 6.51 15.68 19.36
CA SER A 174 7.56 16.68 19.22
C SER A 174 8.92 16.17 19.72
N ALA A 175 8.94 15.52 20.89
CA ALA A 175 10.16 14.93 21.45
C ALA A 175 10.73 13.83 20.53
N VAL A 176 9.88 12.96 19.98
CA VAL A 176 10.29 11.92 19.03
C VAL A 176 10.80 12.54 17.73
N ARG A 177 10.17 13.60 17.22
CA ARG A 177 10.64 14.31 16.01
C ARG A 177 12.04 14.89 16.22
N SER A 178 12.25 15.59 17.33
CA SER A 178 13.55 16.16 17.68
C SER A 178 14.61 15.07 17.89
N GLY A 179 14.24 13.95 18.52
CA GLY A 179 15.10 12.76 18.63
C GLY A 179 15.46 12.16 17.27
N ALA A 180 14.55 12.16 16.31
CA ALA A 180 14.79 11.63 14.96
C ALA A 180 15.72 12.53 14.15
N GLU A 181 15.53 13.85 14.26
CA GLU A 181 16.35 14.86 13.58
C GLU A 181 17.79 14.94 14.12
N SER A 182 18.01 14.59 15.39
CA SER A 182 19.33 14.61 16.01
C SER A 182 20.18 13.35 15.77
N ARG A 183 19.58 12.23 15.33
CA ARG A 183 20.32 11.00 15.03
C ARG A 183 20.86 11.04 13.60
N ALA A 184 22.14 10.74 13.45
CA ALA A 184 22.76 10.56 12.15
C ALA A 184 22.04 9.47 11.35
N SER A 185 21.64 9.81 10.13
CA SER A 185 20.97 8.92 9.19
C SER A 185 21.30 9.35 7.78
N LEU A 186 21.21 8.41 6.84
CA LEU A 186 21.53 8.66 5.43
C LEU A 186 20.43 8.10 4.53
N SER A 187 20.25 8.74 3.38
CA SER A 187 19.42 8.24 2.28
C SER A 187 20.29 7.57 1.20
N ILE A 188 19.67 6.72 0.39
CA ILE A 188 20.35 6.05 -0.73
C ILE A 188 21.00 7.04 -1.70
N PRO A 189 20.32 8.14 -2.13
CA PRO A 189 20.96 9.14 -2.97
C PRO A 189 22.19 9.80 -2.33
N GLU A 190 22.17 10.03 -1.00
CA GLU A 190 23.33 10.59 -0.29
C GLU A 190 24.52 9.63 -0.29
N LEU A 191 24.29 8.33 -0.11
CA LEU A 191 25.36 7.33 -0.21
C LEU A 191 25.99 7.31 -1.60
N TYR A 192 25.17 7.34 -2.67
CA TYR A 192 25.69 7.44 -4.04
C TYR A 192 26.48 8.73 -4.28
N GLN A 193 26.02 9.84 -3.69
CA GLN A 193 26.73 11.11 -3.77
C GLN A 193 28.08 11.05 -3.04
N LEU A 194 28.14 10.45 -1.85
CA LEU A 194 29.39 10.22 -1.12
C LEU A 194 30.37 9.33 -1.89
N ALA A 195 29.88 8.26 -2.51
CA ALA A 195 30.69 7.38 -3.35
C ALA A 195 31.29 8.16 -4.54
N LYS A 196 30.48 8.96 -5.22
CA LYS A 196 30.93 9.82 -6.32
C LYS A 196 31.96 10.87 -5.88
N GLU A 197 31.76 11.50 -4.72
CA GLU A 197 32.66 12.51 -4.17
C GLU A 197 34.02 11.93 -3.73
N SER A 198 34.06 10.65 -3.37
CA SER A 198 35.27 9.95 -2.91
C SER A 198 35.95 9.12 -4.01
N GLY A 199 35.26 8.87 -5.12
CA GLY A 199 35.77 8.10 -6.26
C GLY A 199 35.47 6.61 -6.20
N PHE A 200 34.64 6.16 -5.25
CA PHE A 200 34.23 4.77 -5.09
C PHE A 200 33.01 4.44 -5.95
N SER A 201 32.88 3.17 -6.33
CA SER A 201 31.59 2.56 -6.70
C SER A 201 30.83 2.13 -5.44
N LEU A 202 29.51 1.98 -5.53
CA LEU A 202 28.66 1.68 -4.39
C LEU A 202 27.63 0.61 -4.71
N GLU A 203 27.59 -0.41 -3.86
CA GLU A 203 26.48 -1.34 -3.76
C GLU A 203 25.82 -1.21 -2.38
N VAL A 204 24.47 -1.28 -2.35
CA VAL A 204 23.69 -1.12 -1.12
C VAL A 204 22.70 -2.28 -0.98
N SER A 205 22.55 -2.78 0.23
CA SER A 205 21.60 -3.83 0.57
C SER A 205 20.65 -3.40 1.69
N ALA A 206 19.44 -3.96 1.63
CA ALA A 206 18.44 -3.87 2.67
C ALA A 206 18.04 -5.26 3.19
N ALA A 207 18.98 -6.20 3.23
CA ALA A 207 18.70 -7.60 3.55
C ALA A 207 18.39 -7.84 5.04
N ARG A 208 18.94 -7.03 5.96
CA ARG A 208 18.75 -7.17 7.42
C ARG A 208 17.67 -6.26 8.01
N GLN A 209 16.59 -6.06 7.27
CA GLN A 209 15.51 -5.18 7.70
C GLN A 209 14.83 -5.64 9.01
N TRP A 210 14.81 -6.94 9.32
CA TRP A 210 14.16 -7.44 10.53
C TRP A 210 15.07 -7.33 11.74
N SER A 211 16.31 -7.85 11.68
CA SER A 211 17.22 -7.84 12.84
C SER A 211 17.68 -6.44 13.23
N GLN A 212 17.76 -5.52 12.26
CA GLN A 212 18.30 -4.18 12.46
C GLN A 212 17.25 -3.06 12.31
N ASN A 213 15.95 -3.36 12.32
CA ASN A 213 14.87 -2.37 12.25
C ASN A 213 14.99 -1.41 11.04
N GLY A 214 15.25 -1.97 9.85
CA GLY A 214 15.21 -1.22 8.59
C GLY A 214 16.44 -0.35 8.27
N VAL A 215 17.61 -0.62 8.85
CA VAL A 215 18.88 -0.05 8.37
C VAL A 215 19.29 -0.63 7.02
N PHE A 216 20.34 -0.04 6.44
CA PHE A 216 21.02 -0.55 5.26
C PHE A 216 22.48 -0.88 5.53
N GLU A 217 23.03 -1.70 4.64
CA GLU A 217 24.45 -1.96 4.49
C GLU A 217 24.94 -1.36 3.18
N ALA A 218 26.12 -0.76 3.19
CA ALA A 218 26.74 -0.17 2.01
C ALA A 218 28.17 -0.70 1.85
N VAL A 219 28.55 -1.09 0.64
CA VAL A 219 29.94 -1.42 0.32
C VAL A 219 30.42 -0.48 -0.77
N PHE A 220 31.41 0.34 -0.40
CA PHE A 220 32.16 1.18 -1.31
C PHE A 220 33.32 0.37 -1.85
N HIS A 221 33.51 0.32 -3.17
CA HIS A 221 34.54 -0.53 -3.75
C HIS A 221 35.18 0.03 -5.02
N HIS A 222 36.34 -0.55 -5.37
CA HIS A 222 37.08 -0.33 -6.62
C HIS A 222 37.12 -1.58 -7.52
N TYR A 223 36.30 -2.59 -7.24
CA TYR A 223 36.21 -3.78 -8.11
C TYR A 223 35.95 -3.39 -9.58
N PRO A 224 36.58 -4.11 -10.52
CA PRO A 224 36.38 -3.86 -11.95
C PRO A 224 34.94 -4.20 -12.34
N SER A 225 34.23 -3.25 -12.95
CA SER A 225 32.87 -3.48 -13.44
C SER A 225 32.87 -4.57 -14.52
N PRO A 226 32.11 -5.66 -14.36
CA PRO A 226 32.00 -6.68 -15.38
C PRO A 226 31.14 -6.16 -16.55
N ALA A 227 31.76 -5.51 -17.53
CA ALA A 227 31.11 -4.81 -18.64
C ALA A 227 30.29 -3.57 -18.22
N GLU A 228 29.95 -2.70 -19.19
CA GLU A 228 29.21 -1.45 -18.96
C GLU A 228 27.79 -1.65 -18.40
N THR A 229 27.27 -2.88 -18.41
CA THR A 229 25.86 -3.17 -18.11
C THR A 229 25.61 -4.09 -16.91
N ARG A 230 26.62 -4.75 -16.33
CA ARG A 230 26.43 -5.61 -15.14
C ARG A 230 27.02 -4.96 -13.89
N ARG A 231 26.25 -4.97 -12.80
CA ARG A 231 26.65 -4.47 -11.48
C ARG A 231 27.58 -5.45 -10.80
N THR A 232 28.37 -4.98 -9.83
CA THR A 232 29.24 -5.85 -9.04
C THR A 232 28.41 -6.62 -8.03
N LEU A 233 28.61 -7.94 -7.92
CA LEU A 233 27.87 -8.76 -6.95
C LEU A 233 28.65 -8.85 -5.65
N ILE A 234 28.01 -8.49 -4.54
CA ILE A 234 28.62 -8.51 -3.20
C ILE A 234 27.71 -9.30 -2.26
N LYS A 235 28.30 -10.19 -1.46
CA LYS A 235 27.59 -10.94 -0.43
C LYS A 235 27.42 -10.07 0.82
N PHE A 236 26.20 -9.55 0.99
CA PHE A 236 25.82 -8.80 2.18
C PHE A 236 25.39 -9.71 3.33
N PRO A 237 25.53 -9.26 4.59
CA PRO A 237 24.90 -9.91 5.75
C PRO A 237 23.38 -10.05 5.56
N THR A 238 22.79 -11.12 6.08
CA THR A 238 21.35 -11.41 5.94
C THR A 238 20.73 -11.89 7.25
N ASP A 239 19.40 -11.91 7.33
CA ASP A 239 18.64 -12.37 8.50
C ASP A 239 18.47 -13.91 8.55
N ASN A 240 19.06 -14.67 7.62
CA ASN A 240 18.83 -16.12 7.47
C ASN A 240 19.13 -16.92 8.74
N GLN A 241 20.20 -16.56 9.47
CA GLN A 241 20.67 -17.34 10.64
C GLN A 241 19.97 -16.96 11.95
N VAL A 242 19.40 -15.75 12.03
CA VAL A 242 18.85 -15.21 13.28
C VAL A 242 17.41 -15.68 13.51
N ARG A 243 16.71 -16.06 12.44
CA ARG A 243 15.26 -16.31 12.49
C ARG A 243 14.91 -17.80 12.40
N GLY A 244 14.39 -18.35 13.50
CA GLY A 244 13.70 -19.66 13.50
C GLY A 244 12.21 -19.60 13.10
N SER A 245 11.68 -18.41 12.78
CA SER A 245 10.26 -18.22 12.46
C SER A 245 9.93 -18.60 11.01
N THR A 246 8.91 -19.45 10.84
CA THR A 246 8.45 -19.99 9.55
C THR A 246 7.65 -19.00 8.70
N VAL A 247 7.36 -17.80 9.19
CA VAL A 247 6.44 -16.86 8.52
C VAL A 247 7.17 -15.60 8.06
N LEU A 248 7.68 -15.62 6.83
CA LEU A 248 8.44 -14.52 6.18
C LEU A 248 7.56 -13.58 5.34
N ALA A 249 6.24 -13.74 5.43
CA ALA A 249 5.27 -12.91 4.74
C ALA A 249 4.00 -12.77 5.57
N ASN A 250 3.27 -11.68 5.41
CA ASN A 250 1.94 -11.56 6.02
C ASN A 250 0.93 -12.50 5.32
N ARG A 251 -0.27 -12.62 5.90
CA ARG A 251 -1.35 -13.46 5.37
C ARG A 251 -2.61 -12.61 5.19
N PRO A 252 -2.71 -11.80 4.13
CA PRO A 252 -3.82 -10.85 3.96
C PRO A 252 -5.19 -11.55 3.95
N LEU A 253 -5.27 -12.73 3.34
CA LEU A 253 -6.49 -13.54 3.32
C LEU A 253 -6.92 -14.06 4.69
N GLN A 254 -5.97 -14.29 5.60
CA GLN A 254 -6.29 -14.77 6.93
C GLN A 254 -7.03 -13.69 7.74
N GLY A 255 -6.70 -12.41 7.55
CA GLY A 255 -7.43 -11.29 8.17
C GLY A 255 -8.89 -11.24 7.72
N LEU A 256 -9.16 -11.44 6.42
CA LEU A 256 -10.53 -11.53 5.89
C LEU A 256 -11.29 -12.73 6.45
N GLN A 257 -10.65 -13.90 6.51
CA GLN A 257 -11.26 -15.11 7.07
C GLN A 257 -11.59 -14.96 8.56
N ARG A 258 -10.69 -14.35 9.35
CA ARG A 258 -10.93 -14.07 10.77
C ARG A 258 -12.12 -13.15 11.00
N ARG A 259 -12.23 -12.07 10.21
CA ARG A 259 -13.36 -11.14 10.27
C ARG A 259 -14.68 -11.84 9.94
N ARG A 260 -14.69 -12.64 8.87
CA ARG A 260 -15.87 -13.44 8.49
C ARG A 260 -16.27 -14.42 9.59
N ALA A 261 -15.31 -15.13 10.19
CA ALA A 261 -15.59 -16.05 11.28
C ALA A 261 -16.15 -15.33 12.52
N ALA A 262 -15.59 -14.17 12.88
CA ALA A 262 -16.09 -13.37 14.00
C ALA A 262 -17.55 -12.93 13.78
N LEU A 263 -17.89 -12.47 12.56
CA LEU A 263 -19.26 -12.09 12.18
C LEU A 263 -20.22 -13.28 12.23
N GLN A 264 -19.82 -14.43 11.69
CA GLN A 264 -20.65 -15.65 11.74
C GLN A 264 -20.94 -16.11 13.17
N VAL A 265 -19.95 -16.02 14.07
CA VAL A 265 -20.16 -16.33 15.50
C VAL A 265 -21.11 -15.30 16.11
N PHE A 266 -20.97 -14.02 15.78
CA PHE A 266 -21.85 -12.98 16.29
C PHE A 266 -23.32 -13.18 15.88
N GLU A 267 -23.57 -13.45 14.59
CA GLU A 267 -24.91 -13.79 14.07
C GLU A 267 -25.50 -15.03 14.77
N TRP A 268 -24.67 -16.06 14.96
CA TRP A 268 -25.12 -17.28 15.63
C TRP A 268 -25.50 -17.01 17.09
N LEU A 269 -24.72 -16.20 17.82
CA LEU A 269 -25.04 -15.79 19.19
C LEU A 269 -26.32 -14.95 19.26
N GLN A 270 -26.56 -14.07 18.30
CA GLN A 270 -27.81 -13.29 18.21
C GLN A 270 -29.05 -14.16 18.03
N SER A 271 -28.93 -15.27 17.30
CA SER A 271 -30.03 -16.21 17.10
C SER A 271 -30.35 -17.07 18.33
N LEU A 272 -29.39 -17.24 19.25
CA LEU A 272 -29.48 -18.17 20.37
C LEU A 272 -29.59 -17.49 21.74
N LEU A 273 -29.08 -16.26 21.90
CA LEU A 273 -28.91 -15.60 23.19
C LEU A 273 -29.61 -14.23 23.24
N PRO A 274 -30.11 -13.83 24.42
CA PRO A 274 -30.56 -12.47 24.66
C PRO A 274 -29.43 -11.44 24.45
N SER A 275 -29.78 -10.22 24.00
CA SER A 275 -28.83 -9.17 23.63
C SER A 275 -27.79 -8.83 24.70
N TYR A 276 -28.12 -8.93 25.99
CA TYR A 276 -27.21 -8.65 27.11
C TYR A 276 -26.14 -9.73 27.34
N MET A 277 -26.30 -10.92 26.76
CA MET A 277 -25.29 -12.00 26.81
C MET A 277 -24.35 -11.98 25.60
N ILE A 278 -24.64 -11.14 24.59
CA ILE A 278 -23.85 -11.06 23.36
C ILE A 278 -22.62 -10.19 23.61
N PRO A 279 -21.41 -10.68 23.34
CA PRO A 279 -20.19 -9.93 23.57
C PRO A 279 -20.11 -8.73 22.64
N SER A 280 -19.60 -7.60 23.12
CA SER A 280 -19.42 -6.39 22.31
C SER A 280 -18.28 -6.50 21.28
N SER A 281 -17.43 -7.52 21.35
CA SER A 281 -16.43 -7.80 20.33
C SER A 281 -16.03 -9.28 20.35
N ILE A 282 -15.62 -9.79 19.18
CA ILE A 282 -15.11 -11.15 19.00
C ILE A 282 -13.78 -11.04 18.26
N MET A 283 -12.72 -11.62 18.84
CA MET A 283 -11.39 -11.67 18.24
C MET A 283 -11.01 -13.12 17.96
N VAL A 284 -10.61 -13.40 16.72
CA VAL A 284 -10.06 -14.70 16.33
C VAL A 284 -8.55 -14.71 16.56
N LEU A 285 -8.07 -15.72 17.26
CA LEU A 285 -6.66 -15.93 17.55
C LEU A 285 -6.18 -17.22 16.85
N ASP A 286 -4.95 -17.22 16.34
CA ASP A 286 -4.34 -18.46 15.83
C ASP A 286 -4.06 -19.45 16.95
N GLN A 287 -3.59 -18.93 18.09
CA GLN A 287 -3.25 -19.70 19.27
C GLN A 287 -3.56 -18.88 20.51
N MET A 288 -4.00 -19.56 21.57
CA MET A 288 -4.22 -18.95 22.86
C MET A 288 -2.86 -18.50 23.45
N PRO A 289 -2.68 -17.23 23.84
CA PRO A 289 -1.44 -16.79 24.46
C PRO A 289 -1.28 -17.49 25.83
N LEU A 290 -0.11 -18.08 26.03
CA LEU A 290 0.25 -18.76 27.27
C LEU A 290 1.39 -17.99 27.96
N ASN A 291 1.37 -17.94 29.28
CA ASN A 291 2.48 -17.41 30.07
C ASN A 291 3.60 -18.45 30.20
N ALA A 292 4.73 -18.07 30.80
CA ALA A 292 5.88 -18.94 31.02
C ALA A 292 5.56 -20.25 31.77
N ASN A 293 4.44 -20.29 32.50
CA ASN A 293 3.97 -21.46 33.24
C ASN A 293 2.94 -22.29 32.45
N GLY A 294 2.74 -22.01 31.15
CA GLY A 294 1.80 -22.71 30.28
C GLY A 294 0.31 -22.41 30.54
N LYS A 295 -0.02 -21.43 31.39
CA LYS A 295 -1.41 -21.01 31.64
C LYS A 295 -1.81 -19.88 30.70
N VAL A 296 -3.10 -19.73 30.42
CA VAL A 296 -3.63 -18.62 29.60
C VAL A 296 -3.20 -17.28 30.16
N ASP A 297 -2.54 -16.48 29.32
CA ASP A 297 -2.12 -15.13 29.69
C ASP A 297 -3.27 -14.14 29.53
N ARG A 298 -4.00 -13.93 30.63
CA ARG A 298 -5.11 -12.96 30.68
C ARG A 298 -4.64 -11.51 30.50
N LYS A 299 -3.39 -11.18 30.85
CA LYS A 299 -2.87 -9.82 30.66
C LYS A 299 -2.69 -9.56 29.17
N GLU A 300 -2.10 -10.52 28.45
CA GLU A 300 -1.92 -10.42 27.01
C GLU A 300 -3.25 -10.41 26.26
N LEU A 301 -4.23 -11.23 26.67
CA LEU A 301 -5.58 -11.16 26.12
C LEU A 301 -6.25 -9.79 26.36
N THR A 302 -6.12 -9.24 27.57
CA THR A 302 -6.68 -7.91 27.90
C THR A 302 -6.00 -6.82 27.06
N ARG A 303 -4.69 -6.93 26.84
CA ARG A 303 -3.95 -6.01 25.97
C ARG A 303 -4.44 -6.08 24.53
N LYS A 304 -4.54 -7.29 23.96
CA LYS A 304 -5.11 -7.51 22.62
C LYS A 304 -6.54 -7.01 22.50
N ALA A 305 -7.37 -7.20 23.53
CA ALA A 305 -8.75 -6.73 23.55
C ALA A 305 -8.89 -5.21 23.61
N ARG A 306 -7.97 -4.50 24.29
CA ARG A 306 -7.96 -3.02 24.33
C ARG A 306 -7.66 -2.38 22.97
N ILE A 307 -6.92 -3.10 22.14
CA ILE A 307 -6.49 -2.67 20.81
C ILE A 307 -7.63 -2.82 19.78
N LEU A 308 -8.61 -3.67 20.06
CA LEU A 308 -9.78 -3.80 19.19
C LEU A 308 -10.58 -2.49 19.15
N PRO A 309 -11.14 -2.13 17.99
CA PRO A 309 -12.23 -1.18 17.93
C PRO A 309 -13.35 -1.71 18.84
N LYS A 310 -13.65 -0.99 19.93
CA LYS A 310 -14.86 -1.27 20.70
C LYS A 310 -16.04 -1.06 19.76
N HIS A 311 -16.98 -2.00 19.73
CA HIS A 311 -18.28 -1.76 19.14
C HIS A 311 -18.92 -0.64 19.96
N GLN A 312 -18.78 0.60 19.50
CA GLN A 312 -19.72 1.63 19.87
C GLN A 312 -21.01 1.15 19.24
N THR A 313 -21.85 0.47 20.02
CA THR A 313 -23.29 0.61 19.82
C THR A 313 -23.50 2.10 19.64
N ALA A 314 -23.83 2.52 18.41
CA ALA A 314 -24.27 3.88 18.20
C ALA A 314 -25.29 4.19 19.30
N PRO A 315 -25.24 5.38 19.93
CA PRO A 315 -26.28 5.75 20.88
C PRO A 315 -27.61 5.47 20.18
N SER A 316 -28.48 4.73 20.86
CA SER A 316 -29.78 4.30 20.34
C SER A 316 -30.51 5.54 19.81
N ALA A 317 -30.35 5.80 18.51
CA ALA A 317 -31.04 6.87 17.82
C ALA A 317 -32.43 6.30 17.49
N PRO A 318 -33.48 7.13 17.60
CA PRO A 318 -34.85 6.66 17.62
C PRO A 318 -35.15 5.86 16.36
N THR A 319 -35.76 4.69 16.57
CA THR A 319 -36.34 3.85 15.52
C THR A 319 -37.35 4.68 14.73
N LEU A 320 -36.88 5.34 13.67
CA LEU A 320 -37.74 5.83 12.62
C LEU A 320 -38.14 4.60 11.77
N PRO A 321 -39.39 4.55 11.29
CA PRO A 321 -39.87 3.38 10.55
C PRO A 321 -38.98 3.15 9.32
N ILE A 322 -38.56 1.89 9.13
CA ILE A 322 -37.84 1.39 7.96
C ILE A 322 -38.70 1.74 6.73
N GLY A 323 -38.35 2.83 6.06
CA GLY A 323 -38.93 3.17 4.77
C GLY A 323 -38.22 2.41 3.66
N ASP A 324 -38.88 2.22 2.52
CA ASP A 324 -38.33 1.55 1.34
C ASP A 324 -36.96 2.11 0.88
N ILE A 325 -36.65 3.36 1.27
CA ILE A 325 -35.39 4.07 0.96
C ILE A 325 -34.20 3.54 1.78
N GLU A 326 -34.42 3.04 3.00
CA GLU A 326 -33.37 2.47 3.85
C GLU A 326 -33.11 0.98 3.55
N ALA A 327 -34.16 0.26 3.13
CA ALA A 327 -34.06 -1.15 2.78
C ALA A 327 -33.16 -1.39 1.57
N ILE A 328 -33.23 -0.54 0.53
CA ILE A 328 -32.51 -0.79 -0.73
C ILE A 328 -30.98 -0.70 -0.60
N PRO A 329 -30.37 0.34 0.02
CA PRO A 329 -28.92 0.34 0.26
C PRO A 329 -28.46 -0.85 1.11
N CYS A 330 -29.30 -1.28 2.07
CA CYS A 330 -29.04 -2.43 2.92
C CYS A 330 -29.17 -3.76 2.14
N ASP A 331 -30.14 -3.90 1.25
CA ASP A 331 -30.34 -5.09 0.41
C ASP A 331 -29.22 -5.22 -0.62
N GLU A 332 -28.81 -4.11 -1.22
CA GLU A 332 -27.68 -4.08 -2.16
C GLU A 332 -26.37 -4.39 -1.46
N ALA A 333 -26.15 -3.82 -0.27
CA ALA A 333 -25.02 -4.18 0.57
C ALA A 333 -25.09 -5.66 0.99
N THR A 334 -26.27 -6.17 1.32
CA THR A 334 -26.49 -7.58 1.69
C THR A 334 -26.09 -8.50 0.54
N ALA A 335 -26.50 -8.18 -0.69
CA ALA A 335 -26.11 -8.92 -1.89
C ALA A 335 -24.61 -8.80 -2.20
N MET A 336 -23.98 -7.66 -1.92
CA MET A 336 -22.56 -7.41 -2.19
C MET A 336 -21.63 -8.08 -1.18
N PHE A 337 -21.98 -8.05 0.10
CA PHE A 337 -21.20 -8.64 1.18
C PHE A 337 -21.58 -10.12 1.44
N GLY A 338 -22.74 -10.56 0.94
CA GLY A 338 -23.24 -11.93 1.14
C GLY A 338 -23.66 -12.21 2.59
N MET A 339 -24.02 -11.17 3.34
CA MET A 339 -24.44 -11.22 4.74
C MET A 339 -25.53 -10.19 4.97
N LYS A 340 -26.42 -10.40 5.96
CA LYS A 340 -27.49 -9.44 6.24
C LYS A 340 -26.88 -8.13 6.72
N VAL A 341 -27.25 -7.02 6.07
CA VAL A 341 -26.84 -5.66 6.43
C VAL A 341 -28.06 -4.90 6.92
N ASP A 342 -27.94 -4.26 8.09
CA ASP A 342 -28.97 -3.43 8.67
C ASP A 342 -28.59 -1.93 8.56
N ALA A 343 -29.56 -1.03 8.70
CA ALA A 343 -29.34 0.41 8.51
C ALA A 343 -28.32 1.02 9.50
N SER A 344 -28.15 0.42 10.68
CA SER A 344 -27.15 0.87 11.67
C SER A 344 -25.72 0.46 11.34
N ASP A 345 -25.53 -0.40 10.34
CA ASP A 345 -24.21 -0.91 10.01
C ASP A 345 -23.35 0.12 9.30
N ASP A 346 -22.04 -0.02 9.49
CA ASP A 346 -21.02 0.83 8.87
C ASP A 346 -20.40 0.09 7.69
N PHE A 347 -20.49 0.69 6.51
CA PHE A 347 -20.02 0.19 5.23
C PHE A 347 -18.56 -0.30 5.28
N PHE A 348 -17.66 0.46 5.94
CA PHE A 348 -16.25 0.09 6.01
C PHE A 348 -15.98 -0.95 7.09
N LYS A 349 -16.78 -1.01 8.16
CA LYS A 349 -16.68 -2.08 9.17
C LYS A 349 -17.10 -3.44 8.62
N LEU A 350 -18.04 -3.47 7.67
CA LEU A 350 -18.43 -4.67 6.94
C LEU A 350 -17.40 -5.13 5.88
N GLY A 351 -16.28 -4.42 5.75
CA GLY A 351 -15.24 -4.73 4.75
C GLY A 351 -15.44 -4.02 3.42
N GLY A 352 -16.27 -2.98 3.37
CA GLY A 352 -16.39 -2.10 2.22
C GLY A 352 -15.09 -1.33 1.95
N HIS A 353 -14.77 -1.15 0.67
CA HIS A 353 -13.65 -0.33 0.20
C HIS A 353 -14.12 0.50 -1.01
N SER A 354 -13.29 1.41 -1.52
CA SER A 354 -13.70 2.36 -2.58
C SER A 354 -14.35 1.69 -3.80
N LEU A 355 -13.82 0.55 -4.27
CA LEU A 355 -14.43 -0.19 -5.39
C LEU A 355 -15.82 -0.79 -5.05
N LEU A 356 -16.04 -1.26 -3.81
CA LEU A 356 -17.38 -1.67 -3.36
C LEU A 356 -18.27 -0.43 -3.18
N ALA A 357 -17.74 0.70 -2.71
CA ALA A 357 -18.50 1.93 -2.57
C ALA A 357 -19.02 2.41 -3.93
N THR A 358 -18.17 2.38 -4.96
CA THR A 358 -18.57 2.70 -6.34
C THR A 358 -19.66 1.75 -6.86
N LYS A 359 -19.59 0.45 -6.53
CA LYS A 359 -20.65 -0.51 -6.89
C LYS A 359 -21.97 -0.23 -6.17
N LEU A 360 -21.92 0.01 -4.86
CA LEU A 360 -23.08 0.36 -4.04
C LEU A 360 -23.75 1.61 -4.59
N ILE A 361 -22.95 2.66 -4.84
CA ILE A 361 -23.39 3.93 -5.45
C ILE A 361 -24.10 3.66 -6.77
N SER A 362 -23.44 2.98 -7.71
CA SER A 362 -24.02 2.74 -9.04
C SER A 362 -25.40 2.06 -8.97
N ARG A 363 -25.59 1.14 -8.02
CA ARG A 363 -26.88 0.45 -7.81
C ARG A 363 -27.93 1.34 -7.13
N VAL A 364 -27.52 2.12 -6.13
CA VAL A 364 -28.37 3.11 -5.46
C VAL A 364 -28.82 4.20 -6.44
N GLU A 365 -27.91 4.73 -7.26
CA GLU A 365 -28.21 5.72 -8.29
C GLU A 365 -29.16 5.17 -9.35
N HIS A 366 -28.93 3.93 -9.81
CA HIS A 366 -29.84 3.26 -10.76
C HIS A 366 -31.24 3.09 -10.18
N ARG A 367 -31.38 2.82 -8.88
CA ARG A 367 -32.67 2.52 -8.26
C ARG A 367 -33.46 3.76 -7.85
N PHE A 368 -32.79 4.79 -7.36
CA PHE A 368 -33.43 6.01 -6.84
C PHE A 368 -33.30 7.23 -7.75
N ASN A 369 -32.47 7.15 -8.79
CA ASN A 369 -32.14 8.26 -9.69
C ASN A 369 -31.64 9.52 -8.92
N VAL A 370 -30.98 9.30 -7.78
CA VAL A 370 -30.33 10.30 -6.93
C VAL A 370 -28.83 10.24 -7.19
N ARG A 371 -28.13 11.37 -7.16
CA ARG A 371 -26.66 11.39 -7.22
C ARG A 371 -26.08 11.13 -5.83
N VAL A 372 -25.25 10.11 -5.70
CA VAL A 372 -24.53 9.80 -4.46
C VAL A 372 -23.06 9.64 -4.84
N THR A 373 -22.17 10.39 -4.21
CA THR A 373 -20.74 10.34 -4.53
C THR A 373 -19.99 9.37 -3.64
N VAL A 374 -18.79 8.95 -4.05
CA VAL A 374 -17.89 8.16 -3.19
C VAL A 374 -17.57 8.93 -1.92
N LYS A 375 -17.41 10.25 -2.03
CA LYS A 375 -17.19 11.12 -0.88
C LYS A 375 -18.35 11.02 0.13
N ASP A 376 -19.59 10.97 -0.32
CA ASP A 376 -20.76 10.85 0.57
C ASP A 376 -20.73 9.56 1.40
N VAL A 377 -20.31 8.44 0.81
CA VAL A 377 -20.14 7.15 1.52
C VAL A 377 -18.98 7.22 2.52
N PHE A 378 -17.91 7.94 2.20
CA PHE A 378 -16.77 8.13 3.11
C PHE A 378 -17.10 9.07 4.28
N ASP A 379 -17.82 10.16 4.01
CA ASP A 379 -18.24 11.14 5.01
C ASP A 379 -19.37 10.59 5.90
N ASN A 380 -20.20 9.68 5.36
CA ASN A 380 -21.35 9.08 6.04
C ASN A 380 -21.36 7.55 5.87
N PRO A 381 -20.47 6.83 6.58
CA PRO A 381 -20.26 5.40 6.37
C PRO A 381 -21.38 4.51 6.91
N VAL A 382 -22.29 5.03 7.73
CA VAL A 382 -23.43 4.30 8.29
C VAL A 382 -24.60 4.33 7.31
N PHE A 383 -25.20 3.18 7.00
CA PHE A 383 -26.26 3.08 5.98
C PHE A 383 -27.48 3.97 6.28
N ALA A 384 -27.84 4.16 7.55
CA ALA A 384 -28.90 5.05 7.97
C ALA A 384 -28.59 6.51 7.63
N HIS A 385 -27.33 6.95 7.78
CA HIS A 385 -26.92 8.31 7.41
C HIS A 385 -26.88 8.48 5.89
N LEU A 386 -26.43 7.45 5.16
CA LEU A 386 -26.47 7.43 3.70
C LEU A 386 -27.92 7.51 3.18
N ALA A 387 -28.86 6.81 3.84
CA ALA A 387 -30.28 6.86 3.51
C ALA A 387 -30.90 8.25 3.77
N VAL A 388 -30.42 8.99 4.78
CA VAL A 388 -30.81 10.39 5.00
C VAL A 388 -30.37 11.28 3.82
N LEU A 389 -29.15 11.12 3.32
CA LEU A 389 -28.67 11.87 2.15
C LEU A 389 -29.49 11.56 0.90
N ILE A 390 -29.79 10.27 0.67
CA ILE A 390 -30.64 9.84 -0.45
C ILE A 390 -32.04 10.47 -0.33
N ARG A 391 -32.61 10.50 0.89
CA ARG A 391 -33.91 11.12 1.16
C ARG A 391 -33.91 12.63 0.93
N GLN A 392 -32.85 13.33 1.32
CA GLN A 392 -32.70 14.76 1.05
C GLN A 392 -32.58 15.04 -0.45
N GLY A 393 -31.87 14.20 -1.19
CA GLY A 393 -31.80 14.26 -2.66
C GLY A 393 -33.16 14.03 -3.34
N LEU A 394 -33.99 13.14 -2.80
CA LEU A 394 -35.36 12.90 -3.28
C LEU A 394 -36.32 14.05 -2.92
N ALA A 395 -36.24 14.58 -1.70
CA ALA A 395 -37.10 15.67 -1.21
C ALA A 395 -36.87 16.97 -1.98
N SER A 396 -35.60 17.30 -2.28
CA SER A 396 -35.20 18.46 -3.08
C SER A 396 -35.75 18.41 -4.51
N ARG A 397 -36.18 17.23 -4.98
CA ARG A 397 -36.86 17.02 -6.26
C ARG A 397 -38.38 17.16 -6.16
N SER A 398 -38.97 16.66 -5.07
CA SER A 398 -40.42 16.70 -4.86
C SER A 398 -40.99 18.11 -4.69
N THR A 399 -40.17 19.06 -4.23
CA THR A 399 -40.54 20.48 -4.12
C THR A 399 -40.48 21.23 -5.46
N LEU A 400 -39.92 20.61 -6.51
CA LEU A 400 -39.85 21.15 -7.87
C LEU A 400 -40.95 20.61 -8.79
N THR A 401 -41.79 19.67 -8.32
CA THR A 401 -42.82 18.99 -9.14
C THR A 401 -44.23 19.49 -8.84
N ASN A 402 -44.46 20.81 -8.86
CA ASN A 402 -45.81 21.36 -8.99
C ASN A 402 -45.78 22.67 -9.80
N GLY A 403 -45.63 22.52 -11.12
CA GLY A 403 -45.57 23.66 -12.04
C GLY A 403 -45.05 23.29 -13.43
N GLN A 404 -45.93 22.67 -14.23
CA GLN A 404 -45.89 22.54 -15.69
C GLN A 404 -44.72 21.79 -16.37
N ASP A 405 -45.16 20.97 -17.33
CA ASP A 405 -44.43 19.99 -18.10
C ASP A 405 -43.36 20.53 -19.05
N LYS A 406 -42.42 19.60 -19.34
CA LYS A 406 -41.51 19.50 -20.49
C LYS A 406 -40.30 20.45 -20.51
N GLN A 407 -39.13 19.81 -20.68
CA GLN A 407 -37.78 20.37 -20.84
C GLN A 407 -37.06 20.89 -19.59
N SER A 408 -36.41 19.97 -18.88
CA SER A 408 -35.09 20.25 -18.29
C SER A 408 -34.20 19.00 -18.33
N TRP A 409 -33.91 18.57 -19.56
CA TRP A 409 -32.62 17.97 -19.88
C TRP A 409 -31.89 19.01 -20.72
N SER A 410 -30.61 19.22 -20.41
CA SER A 410 -29.64 20.10 -21.09
C SER A 410 -29.63 21.58 -20.73
N SER A 411 -28.70 21.92 -19.84
CA SER A 411 -27.69 22.93 -20.18
C SER A 411 -26.29 22.41 -19.80
N ARG A 412 -25.96 21.17 -20.22
CA ARG A 412 -24.55 20.78 -20.28
C ARG A 412 -23.89 21.68 -21.30
N VAL A 413 -22.86 22.41 -20.89
CA VAL A 413 -22.13 23.28 -21.80
C VAL A 413 -21.41 22.38 -22.80
N ALA A 414 -21.81 22.46 -24.08
CA ALA A 414 -21.20 21.70 -25.15
C ALA A 414 -19.73 22.14 -25.33
N PRO A 415 -18.81 21.21 -25.65
CA PRO A 415 -17.45 21.56 -25.98
C PRO A 415 -17.40 22.45 -27.23
N ARG A 416 -16.48 23.41 -27.23
CA ARG A 416 -16.33 24.47 -28.25
C ARG A 416 -14.99 24.39 -28.97
N THR A 417 -13.94 23.89 -28.32
CA THR A 417 -12.62 23.67 -28.92
C THR A 417 -12.37 22.20 -29.24
N ASP A 418 -11.43 21.91 -30.16
CA ASP A 418 -11.07 20.53 -30.50
C ASP A 418 -10.54 19.75 -29.28
N THR A 419 -9.79 20.43 -28.41
CA THR A 419 -9.33 19.92 -27.11
C THR A 419 -10.51 19.54 -26.22
N GLU A 420 -11.48 20.45 -26.08
CA GLU A 420 -12.69 20.21 -25.27
C GLU A 420 -13.52 19.05 -25.83
N ILE A 421 -13.63 18.92 -27.16
CA ILE A 421 -14.34 17.82 -27.83
C ILE A 421 -13.66 16.49 -27.52
N ILE A 422 -12.34 16.43 -27.65
CA ILE A 422 -11.55 15.21 -27.38
C ILE A 422 -11.69 14.80 -25.91
N LEU A 423 -11.58 15.75 -24.99
CA LEU A 423 -11.75 15.51 -23.55
C LEU A 423 -13.14 14.96 -23.24
N CYS A 424 -14.21 15.62 -23.71
CA CYS A 424 -15.57 15.15 -23.47
C CYS A 424 -15.80 13.74 -24.05
N ASN A 425 -15.27 13.47 -25.24
CA ASN A 425 -15.40 12.17 -25.89
C ASN A 425 -14.66 11.05 -25.15
N GLU A 426 -13.42 11.28 -24.72
CA GLU A 426 -12.65 10.26 -24.03
C GLU A 426 -13.19 9.97 -22.63
N VAL A 427 -13.63 11.00 -21.91
CA VAL A 427 -14.30 10.82 -20.62
C VAL A 427 -15.64 10.11 -20.80
N SER A 428 -16.42 10.46 -21.81
CA SER A 428 -17.68 9.76 -22.13
C SER A 428 -17.46 8.28 -22.46
N LYS A 429 -16.42 7.95 -23.24
CA LYS A 429 -16.05 6.56 -23.56
C LYS A 429 -15.57 5.79 -22.33
N LEU A 430 -14.86 6.44 -21.41
CA LEU A 430 -14.34 5.78 -20.21
C LEU A 430 -15.42 5.54 -19.16
N LEU A 431 -16.33 6.49 -18.97
CA LEU A 431 -17.38 6.44 -17.94
C LEU A 431 -18.70 5.84 -18.45
N GLY A 432 -18.89 5.73 -19.77
CA GLY A 432 -20.11 5.18 -20.38
C GLY A 432 -21.33 6.10 -20.28
N ILE A 433 -21.12 7.39 -19.99
CA ILE A 433 -22.17 8.41 -19.83
C ILE A 433 -21.85 9.62 -20.72
N GLN A 434 -22.85 10.44 -21.04
CA GLN A 434 -22.61 11.71 -21.75
C GLN A 434 -22.06 12.78 -20.81
N VAL A 435 -20.96 13.42 -21.25
CA VAL A 435 -20.20 14.38 -20.46
C VAL A 435 -20.10 15.73 -21.19
N GLY A 436 -20.30 16.83 -20.46
CA GLY A 436 -20.10 18.20 -20.91
C GLY A 436 -18.83 18.82 -20.30
N ILE A 437 -18.41 19.97 -20.83
CA ILE A 437 -17.08 20.52 -20.50
C ILE A 437 -16.98 21.09 -19.08
N THR A 438 -18.11 21.42 -18.45
CA THR A 438 -18.18 21.87 -17.06
C THR A 438 -18.27 20.73 -16.06
N ASP A 439 -18.34 19.48 -16.52
CA ASP A 439 -18.43 18.33 -15.62
C ASP A 439 -17.07 18.01 -14.98
N ASN A 440 -17.12 17.54 -13.74
CA ASN A 440 -15.97 17.09 -12.98
C ASN A 440 -15.79 15.58 -13.16
N PHE A 441 -14.60 15.17 -13.59
CA PHE A 441 -14.24 13.78 -13.86
C PHE A 441 -14.49 12.83 -12.68
N PHE A 442 -14.18 13.24 -11.46
CA PHE A 442 -14.35 12.40 -10.26
C PHE A 442 -15.81 12.38 -9.77
N ASP A 443 -16.53 13.49 -9.91
CA ASP A 443 -17.96 13.56 -9.56
C ASP A 443 -18.82 12.68 -10.49
N LEU A 444 -18.31 12.40 -11.70
CA LEU A 444 -18.91 11.49 -12.67
C LEU A 444 -18.51 10.01 -12.46
N GLY A 445 -17.83 9.68 -11.37
CA GLY A 445 -17.44 8.30 -11.04
C GLY A 445 -16.05 7.89 -11.55
N GLY A 446 -15.25 8.83 -12.06
CA GLY A 446 -13.84 8.60 -12.36
C GLY A 446 -13.01 8.31 -11.10
N HIS A 447 -12.02 7.42 -11.22
CA HIS A 447 -11.10 7.07 -10.13
C HIS A 447 -9.65 6.96 -10.63
N SER A 448 -8.67 6.78 -9.73
CA SER A 448 -7.23 6.87 -10.05
C SER A 448 -6.78 6.03 -11.25
N MET A 449 -7.25 4.77 -11.37
CA MET A 449 -6.92 3.96 -12.57
C MET A 449 -7.56 4.50 -13.86
N MET A 450 -8.75 5.11 -13.80
CA MET A 450 -9.38 5.75 -14.95
C MET A 450 -8.69 7.06 -15.29
N ALA A 451 -8.20 7.81 -14.29
CA ALA A 451 -7.36 9.00 -14.51
C ALA A 451 -6.05 8.62 -15.21
N THR A 452 -5.40 7.52 -14.83
CA THR A 452 -4.22 7.00 -15.56
C THR A 452 -4.54 6.67 -17.01
N LYS A 453 -5.67 6.00 -17.27
CA LYS A 453 -6.11 5.69 -18.64
C LYS A 453 -6.46 6.95 -19.43
N LEU A 454 -7.15 7.89 -18.79
CA LEU A 454 -7.55 9.16 -19.39
C LEU A 454 -6.32 9.98 -19.78
N ALA A 455 -5.31 10.12 -18.90
CA ALA A 455 -4.05 10.79 -19.20
C ALA A 455 -3.34 10.16 -20.41
N MET A 456 -3.21 8.83 -20.44
CA MET A 456 -2.58 8.14 -21.56
C MET A 456 -3.31 8.33 -22.89
N ARG A 457 -4.66 8.35 -22.88
CA ARG A 457 -5.45 8.53 -24.10
C ARG A 457 -5.42 9.97 -24.60
N ILE A 458 -5.57 10.94 -23.71
CA ILE A 458 -5.44 12.37 -24.01
C ILE A 458 -4.03 12.64 -24.56
N GLY A 459 -2.99 12.17 -23.88
CA GLY A 459 -1.60 12.40 -24.30
C GLY A 459 -1.30 11.86 -25.70
N ARG A 460 -1.85 10.69 -26.05
CA ARG A 460 -1.73 10.12 -27.40
C ARG A 460 -2.54 10.88 -28.46
N GLN A 461 -3.73 11.36 -28.11
CA GLN A 461 -4.66 11.93 -29.09
C GLN A 461 -4.40 13.42 -29.35
N LEU A 462 -3.82 14.13 -28.38
CA LEU A 462 -3.51 15.55 -28.44
C LEU A 462 -2.01 15.84 -28.54
N ASP A 463 -1.17 14.81 -28.66
CA ASP A 463 0.31 14.91 -28.69
C ASP A 463 0.85 15.83 -27.58
N THR A 464 0.37 15.62 -26.36
CA THR A 464 0.60 16.51 -25.22
C THR A 464 1.08 15.74 -24.00
N THR A 465 1.89 16.40 -23.17
CA THR A 465 2.37 15.81 -21.92
C THR A 465 1.35 16.08 -20.82
N ILE A 466 0.47 15.11 -20.59
CA ILE A 466 -0.48 15.10 -19.48
C ILE A 466 -0.11 13.97 -18.51
N VAL A 467 0.06 14.30 -17.24
CA VAL A 467 0.27 13.32 -16.18
C VAL A 467 -0.99 13.14 -15.35
N VAL A 468 -1.09 12.01 -14.64
CA VAL A 468 -2.25 11.73 -13.77
C VAL A 468 -2.48 12.85 -12.76
N LYS A 469 -1.40 13.46 -12.26
CA LYS A 469 -1.46 14.62 -11.36
C LYS A 469 -2.28 15.78 -11.97
N ASP A 470 -2.16 16.05 -13.26
CA ASP A 470 -2.88 17.15 -13.90
C ASP A 470 -4.40 16.93 -13.89
N ILE A 471 -4.86 15.69 -13.97
CA ILE A 471 -6.30 15.35 -13.87
C ILE A 471 -6.80 15.53 -12.44
N PHE A 472 -5.94 15.28 -11.44
CA PHE A 472 -6.27 15.53 -10.03
C PHE A 472 -6.28 17.01 -9.69
N ASP A 473 -5.32 17.77 -10.22
CA ASP A 473 -5.20 19.21 -9.99
C ASP A 473 -6.27 20.01 -10.77
N TYR A 474 -6.72 19.50 -11.92
CA TYR A 474 -7.75 20.11 -12.77
C TYR A 474 -8.88 19.11 -13.10
N PRO A 475 -9.72 18.75 -12.10
CA PRO A 475 -10.73 17.71 -12.25
C PRO A 475 -11.92 18.11 -13.13
N VAL A 476 -12.13 19.41 -13.34
CA VAL A 476 -13.18 19.96 -14.24
C VAL A 476 -12.63 20.05 -15.65
N LEU A 477 -13.32 19.45 -16.63
CA LEU A 477 -12.77 19.27 -17.99
C LEU A 477 -12.41 20.58 -18.70
N PHE A 478 -13.15 21.67 -18.46
CA PHE A 478 -12.84 23.00 -18.96
C PHE A 478 -11.48 23.52 -18.45
N GLN A 479 -11.17 23.29 -17.17
CA GLN A 479 -9.90 23.72 -16.58
C GLN A 479 -8.75 22.89 -17.13
N LEU A 480 -8.98 21.58 -17.32
CA LEU A 480 -8.02 20.69 -17.95
C LEU A 480 -7.75 21.07 -19.41
N ALA A 481 -8.78 21.38 -20.19
CA ALA A 481 -8.66 21.87 -21.57
C ALA A 481 -7.79 23.13 -21.63
N LYS A 482 -8.10 24.12 -20.78
CA LYS A 482 -7.34 25.37 -20.70
C LYS A 482 -5.87 25.14 -20.33
N LYS A 483 -5.58 24.18 -19.44
CA LYS A 483 -4.21 23.80 -19.09
C LYS A 483 -3.47 23.18 -20.27
N LEU A 484 -4.10 22.27 -21.00
CA LEU A 484 -3.51 21.62 -22.17
C LEU A 484 -3.23 22.61 -23.29
N GLU A 485 -4.18 23.51 -23.55
CA GLU A 485 -4.03 24.59 -24.54
C GLU A 485 -2.93 25.58 -24.15
N SER A 486 -2.73 25.85 -22.86
CA SER A 486 -1.62 26.71 -22.40
C SER A 486 -0.23 26.06 -22.47
N THR A 487 -0.17 24.72 -22.58
CA THR A 487 1.08 23.95 -22.59
C THR A 487 1.51 23.56 -24.02
N GLY A 488 0.61 23.66 -25.00
CA GLY A 488 0.84 23.28 -26.41
C GLY A 488 1.76 24.19 -27.24
N SER A 489 2.56 25.06 -26.62
CA SER A 489 3.48 25.97 -27.33
C SER A 489 4.97 25.65 -27.16
N GLU A 490 5.32 24.60 -26.41
CA GLU A 490 6.71 24.12 -26.27
C GLU A 490 6.86 22.72 -26.91
N THR A 491 7.09 22.70 -28.23
CA THR A 491 7.46 21.50 -29.00
C THR A 491 8.81 20.95 -28.53
N TYR A 492 8.84 19.74 -27.98
CA TYR A 492 10.07 18.99 -27.76
C TYR A 492 10.33 18.03 -28.94
N LYS A 493 11.58 18.05 -29.44
CA LYS A 493 12.07 17.16 -30.49
C LYS A 493 12.31 15.76 -29.92
N ASP A 494 11.82 14.78 -30.66
CA ASP A 494 12.02 13.35 -30.53
C ASP A 494 13.51 13.02 -30.71
N ASP A 495 14.16 12.48 -29.67
CA ASP A 495 15.50 11.89 -29.77
C ASP A 495 15.70 10.89 -28.61
N ALA A 496 15.07 9.73 -28.72
CA ALA A 496 15.56 8.48 -28.14
C ALA A 496 14.80 7.31 -28.76
N GLN A 497 15.48 6.64 -29.69
CA GLN A 497 15.09 5.34 -30.23
C GLN A 497 15.13 4.32 -29.08
N VAL A 498 13.99 4.13 -28.41
CA VAL A 498 13.80 3.10 -27.39
C VAL A 498 13.53 1.79 -28.10
N ASP A 499 14.40 0.80 -27.91
CA ASP A 499 14.16 -0.57 -28.34
C ASP A 499 12.78 -1.05 -27.87
N ASN A 500 12.05 -1.64 -28.81
CA ASN A 500 10.65 -2.04 -28.68
C ASN A 500 10.50 -3.24 -27.74
N TYR A 501 10.61 -3.02 -26.43
CA TYR A 501 10.15 -3.98 -25.43
C TYR A 501 8.77 -3.53 -24.93
N ASN A 502 7.73 -4.29 -25.27
CA ASN A 502 6.37 -4.07 -24.76
C ASN A 502 6.33 -4.32 -23.24
N PRO A 503 6.07 -3.30 -22.41
CA PRO A 503 5.82 -3.51 -20.99
C PRO A 503 4.49 -4.24 -20.83
N PHE A 504 4.45 -5.26 -19.96
CA PHE A 504 3.21 -5.98 -19.59
C PHE A 504 2.56 -6.82 -20.70
N GLU A 505 3.33 -7.42 -21.61
CA GLU A 505 2.78 -8.45 -22.49
C GLU A 505 2.26 -9.63 -21.63
N LEU A 506 0.94 -9.80 -21.62
CA LEU A 506 0.29 -10.93 -20.94
C LEU A 506 0.64 -12.20 -21.71
N LEU A 507 1.04 -13.26 -20.99
CA LEU A 507 1.24 -14.58 -21.60
C LEU A 507 -0.04 -14.97 -22.36
N SER A 508 0.09 -15.42 -23.61
CA SER A 508 -1.04 -15.90 -24.40
C SER A 508 -1.54 -17.25 -23.84
N LEU A 509 -2.31 -17.20 -22.76
CA LEU A 509 -2.83 -18.39 -22.09
C LEU A 509 -4.09 -18.86 -22.82
N GLN A 510 -3.95 -19.88 -23.67
CA GLN A 510 -5.12 -20.63 -24.14
C GLN A 510 -5.73 -21.46 -23.00
N ASN A 511 -4.88 -22.00 -22.10
CA ASN A 511 -5.30 -22.71 -20.89
C ASN A 511 -4.30 -22.53 -19.73
N ALA A 512 -4.72 -21.85 -18.66
CA ALA A 512 -3.88 -21.58 -17.49
C ALA A 512 -3.49 -22.84 -16.71
N GLN A 513 -4.34 -23.87 -16.70
CA GLN A 513 -4.07 -25.12 -15.97
C GLN A 513 -2.95 -25.92 -16.63
N ASP A 514 -2.90 -25.94 -17.96
CA ASP A 514 -1.87 -26.66 -18.72
C ASP A 514 -0.51 -25.96 -18.59
N PHE A 515 -0.49 -24.62 -18.56
CA PHE A 515 0.72 -23.86 -18.29
C PHE A 515 1.25 -24.12 -16.87
N ILE A 516 0.38 -24.10 -15.86
CA ILE A 516 0.80 -24.38 -14.48
C ILE A 516 1.34 -25.81 -14.37
N ARG A 517 0.64 -26.81 -14.93
CA ARG A 517 1.08 -28.21 -14.89
C ARG A 517 2.36 -28.47 -15.69
N GLY A 518 2.44 -27.94 -16.90
CA GLY A 518 3.52 -28.25 -17.84
C GLY A 518 4.79 -27.44 -17.60
N GLU A 519 4.67 -26.16 -17.23
CA GLU A 519 5.81 -25.25 -17.10
C GLU A 519 6.18 -24.99 -15.64
N ILE A 520 5.20 -24.63 -14.79
CA ILE A 520 5.49 -24.19 -13.41
C ILE A 520 5.79 -25.38 -12.50
N CYS A 521 4.90 -26.37 -12.45
CA CYS A 521 5.04 -27.55 -11.59
C CYS A 521 6.31 -28.33 -11.92
N THR A 522 6.63 -28.49 -13.21
CA THR A 522 7.82 -29.19 -13.68
C THR A 522 9.11 -28.46 -13.30
N LYS A 523 9.15 -27.12 -13.44
CA LYS A 523 10.35 -26.32 -13.11
C LYS A 523 10.60 -26.17 -11.62
N LEU A 524 9.54 -26.16 -10.80
CA LEU A 524 9.63 -25.97 -9.35
C LEU A 524 9.55 -27.28 -8.54
N ASN A 525 9.37 -28.43 -9.23
CA ASN A 525 9.18 -29.75 -8.62
C ASN A 525 8.06 -29.78 -7.57
N LEU A 526 6.96 -29.06 -7.84
CA LEU A 526 5.79 -28.94 -6.96
C LEU A 526 4.61 -29.70 -7.56
N SER A 527 3.81 -30.36 -6.72
CA SER A 527 2.52 -30.90 -7.13
C SER A 527 1.56 -29.78 -7.54
N PHE A 528 0.69 -30.02 -8.53
CA PHE A 528 -0.31 -29.04 -8.97
C PHE A 528 -1.18 -28.52 -7.84
N ASP A 529 -1.54 -29.38 -6.89
CA ASP A 529 -2.39 -29.03 -5.74
C ASP A 529 -1.68 -28.10 -4.73
N ALA A 530 -0.35 -27.96 -4.81
CA ALA A 530 0.42 -27.00 -4.02
C ALA A 530 0.40 -25.58 -4.62
N VAL A 531 -0.07 -25.41 -5.86
CA VAL A 531 -0.15 -24.13 -6.56
C VAL A 531 -1.58 -23.61 -6.52
N GLN A 532 -1.83 -22.62 -5.65
CA GLN A 532 -3.14 -21.99 -5.52
C GLN A 532 -3.22 -20.70 -6.34
N ASP A 533 -4.14 -20.65 -7.31
CA ASP A 533 -4.48 -19.41 -8.01
C ASP A 533 -5.22 -18.48 -7.04
N THR A 534 -4.51 -17.44 -6.60
CA THR A 534 -4.93 -16.53 -5.53
C THR A 534 -5.74 -15.34 -6.06
N TYR A 535 -5.77 -15.14 -7.38
CA TYR A 535 -6.55 -14.08 -8.02
C TYR A 535 -7.25 -14.63 -9.26
N GLN A 536 -8.46 -15.16 -9.07
CA GLN A 536 -9.29 -15.54 -10.20
C GLN A 536 -9.46 -14.33 -11.14
N SER A 537 -9.20 -14.56 -12.42
CA SER A 537 -9.42 -13.57 -13.47
C SER A 537 -10.83 -12.99 -13.37
N THR A 538 -10.91 -11.68 -13.21
CA THR A 538 -12.17 -10.95 -13.22
C THR A 538 -12.88 -11.17 -14.56
N GLN A 539 -14.21 -11.03 -14.58
CA GLN A 539 -14.99 -11.21 -15.82
C GLN A 539 -14.47 -10.31 -16.95
N MET A 540 -14.02 -9.09 -16.64
CA MET A 540 -13.37 -8.19 -17.61
C MET A 540 -12.05 -8.76 -18.18
N GLN A 541 -11.19 -9.35 -17.35
CA GLN A 541 -9.92 -9.93 -17.81
C GLN A 541 -10.15 -11.15 -18.73
N LYS A 542 -11.25 -11.87 -18.55
CA LYS A 542 -11.65 -12.97 -19.45
C LYS A 542 -12.16 -12.48 -20.80
N SER A 543 -12.65 -11.24 -20.87
CA SER A 543 -13.18 -10.61 -22.09
C SER A 543 -12.10 -9.98 -22.97
N PHE A 544 -10.88 -9.77 -22.46
CA PHE A 544 -9.73 -9.30 -23.23
C PHE A 544 -8.92 -10.51 -23.74
N LYS A 545 -9.47 -11.18 -24.76
CA LYS A 545 -8.69 -12.06 -25.65
C LYS A 545 -8.25 -11.30 -26.89
#